data_AF-A0A378TWA4-F1
#
_entry.id   AF-A0A378TWA4-F1
#
_cell.length_a   1.000
_cell.length_b   1.000
_cell.length_c   1.000
_cell.angle_alpha   90.00
_cell.angle_beta   90.00
_cell.angle_gamma   90.00
#
_symmetry.space_group_name_H-M   'P 1'
#
loop_
_entity.id
_entity.type
_entity.pdbx_description
1 polymer ?
#
loop_
_entity_poly.entity_id
_entity_poly.type
_entity_poly.pdbx_seq_one_letter_code
_entity_poly.pdbx_strand_id
1 'polypeptide(L)'
;MEDYLLTLPLSDVMAYKTAEAKASHIGKFIHNFDKIRTSLTKKERISFKEVGEQVFKIHHTPLYELDELQQLQNYLLAEHREYESTVNAYKAKFREFQNKSFVTYEEEYNKRSHERQMLLNEKVKAETEKLIAIKNEIANFKIIVPNEFKAIIDELLTVKP
;
A
#
# COMPACT_ATOMS: atom_id res chain seq x y z
N MET A 1 -1.81 4.84 -7.76
CA MET A 1 -1.00 4.90 -9.00
C MET A 1 -1.47 6.04 -9.89
N GLU A 2 -2.78 6.26 -10.03
CA GLU A 2 -3.35 7.42 -10.75
C GLU A 2 -2.82 8.76 -10.23
N ASP A 3 -2.76 8.96 -8.91
CA ASP A 3 -2.22 10.20 -8.32
C ASP A 3 -0.76 10.49 -8.70
N TYR A 4 0.04 9.45 -8.95
CA TYR A 4 1.42 9.60 -9.41
C TYR A 4 1.52 9.81 -10.91
N LEU A 5 0.60 9.24 -11.70
CA LEU A 5 0.54 9.54 -13.13
C LEU A 5 0.17 11.02 -13.35
N LEU A 6 -0.59 11.64 -12.44
CA LEU A 6 -0.88 13.08 -12.48
C LEU A 6 0.33 13.96 -12.21
N THR A 7 1.38 13.45 -11.55
CA THR A 7 2.62 14.22 -11.30
C THR A 7 3.65 14.07 -12.42
N LEU A 8 3.42 13.17 -13.36
CA LEU A 8 4.31 12.91 -14.49
C LEU A 8 3.96 13.79 -15.71
N PRO A 9 4.95 14.06 -16.58
CA PRO A 9 4.68 14.71 -17.86
C PRO A 9 3.82 13.81 -18.75
N LEU A 10 3.01 14.43 -19.61
CA LEU A 10 2.05 13.73 -20.48
C LEU A 10 2.71 12.64 -21.32
N SER A 11 3.95 12.85 -21.79
CA SER A 11 4.73 11.87 -22.54
C SER A 11 4.95 10.56 -21.78
N ASP A 12 5.28 10.66 -20.48
CA ASP A 12 5.52 9.50 -19.62
C ASP A 12 4.23 8.77 -19.29
N VAL A 13 3.14 9.51 -19.08
CA VAL A 13 1.81 8.94 -18.87
C VAL A 13 1.37 8.16 -20.11
N MET A 14 1.56 8.73 -21.30
CA MET A 14 1.27 8.07 -22.56
C MET A 14 2.12 6.81 -22.74
N ALA A 15 3.43 6.87 -22.44
CA ALA A 15 4.32 5.73 -22.54
C ALA A 15 3.89 4.59 -21.60
N TYR A 16 3.60 4.90 -20.33
CA TYR A 16 3.11 3.93 -19.36
C TYR A 16 1.79 3.30 -19.81
N LYS A 17 0.80 4.11 -20.17
CA LYS A 17 -0.53 3.62 -20.57
C LYS A 17 -0.50 2.80 -21.85
N THR A 18 0.35 3.19 -22.80
CA THR A 18 0.55 2.43 -24.03
C THR A 18 1.21 1.08 -23.73
N ALA A 19 2.26 1.05 -22.90
CA ALA A 19 2.92 -0.19 -22.51
C ALA A 19 1.97 -1.11 -21.72
N GLU A 20 1.19 -0.56 -20.78
CA GLU A 20 0.18 -1.29 -20.01
C GLU A 20 -0.90 -1.91 -20.91
N ALA A 21 -1.42 -1.13 -21.86
CA ALA A 21 -2.43 -1.61 -22.81
C ALA A 21 -1.87 -2.70 -23.73
N LYS A 22 -0.65 -2.53 -24.26
CA LYS A 22 0.00 -3.50 -25.15
C LYS A 22 0.36 -4.79 -24.41
N ALA A 23 0.93 -4.70 -23.21
CA ALA A 23 1.21 -5.86 -22.37
C ALA A 23 -0.07 -6.63 -22.06
N SER A 24 -1.13 -5.94 -21.62
CA SER A 24 -2.43 -6.59 -21.34
C SER A 24 -3.03 -7.26 -22.58
N HIS A 25 -2.98 -6.60 -23.73
CA HIS A 25 -3.51 -7.13 -24.97
C HIS A 25 -2.75 -8.39 -25.41
N ILE A 26 -1.42 -8.33 -25.50
CA ILE A 26 -0.59 -9.45 -25.93
C ILE A 26 -0.66 -10.60 -24.91
N GLY A 27 -0.70 -10.30 -23.61
CA GLY A 27 -0.81 -11.30 -22.55
C GLY A 27 -2.06 -12.18 -22.68
N LYS A 28 -3.21 -11.60 -23.07
CA LYS A 28 -4.44 -12.36 -23.34
C LYS A 28 -4.26 -13.40 -24.45
N PHE A 29 -3.52 -13.07 -25.50
CA PHE A 29 -3.23 -13.99 -26.60
C PHE A 29 -2.27 -15.10 -26.18
N ILE A 30 -1.20 -14.75 -25.46
CA ILE A 30 -0.20 -15.71 -24.98
C ILE A 30 -0.83 -16.76 -24.06
N HIS A 31 -1.66 -16.36 -23.10
CA HIS A 31 -2.28 -17.28 -22.15
C HIS A 31 -3.28 -18.26 -22.79
N ASN A 32 -3.83 -17.92 -23.96
CA ASN A 32 -4.79 -18.78 -24.66
C ASN A 32 -4.13 -19.69 -25.72
N PHE A 33 -2.84 -19.51 -25.99
CA PHE A 33 -2.17 -20.17 -27.11
C PHE A 33 -2.12 -21.69 -26.96
N ASP A 34 -1.88 -22.23 -25.76
CA ASP A 34 -1.86 -23.69 -25.55
C ASP A 34 -3.20 -24.36 -25.84
N LYS A 35 -4.31 -23.67 -25.53
CA LYS A 35 -5.66 -24.15 -25.86
C LYS A 35 -5.86 -24.16 -27.37
N ILE A 36 -5.43 -23.10 -28.06
CA ILE A 36 -5.52 -23.00 -29.52
C ILE A 36 -4.66 -24.07 -30.19
N ARG A 37 -3.42 -24.27 -29.74
CA ARG A 37 -2.50 -25.31 -30.22
C ARG A 37 -3.12 -26.70 -30.09
N THR A 38 -3.62 -27.03 -28.90
CA THR A 38 -4.29 -28.31 -28.64
C THR A 38 -5.52 -28.51 -29.55
N SER A 39 -6.27 -27.45 -29.81
CA SER A 39 -7.45 -27.49 -30.68
C SER A 39 -7.09 -27.70 -32.15
N LEU A 40 -6.00 -27.09 -32.61
CA LEU A 40 -5.48 -27.26 -33.97
C LEU A 40 -4.95 -28.68 -34.19
N THR A 41 -4.21 -29.23 -33.23
CA THR A 41 -3.63 -30.58 -33.35
C THR A 41 -4.68 -31.69 -33.28
N LYS A 42 -5.75 -31.50 -32.49
CA LYS A 42 -6.81 -32.51 -32.33
C LYS A 42 -7.88 -32.49 -33.43
N LYS A 43 -7.89 -31.49 -34.31
CA LYS A 43 -8.93 -31.36 -35.33
C LYS A 43 -8.74 -32.41 -36.42
N GLU A 44 -9.79 -33.19 -36.72
CA GLU A 44 -9.75 -34.19 -37.78
C GLU A 44 -9.49 -33.54 -39.13
N ARG A 45 -8.42 -33.97 -39.82
CA ARG A 45 -8.05 -33.47 -41.14
C ARG A 45 -9.00 -33.95 -42.25
N ILE A 46 -9.77 -34.99 -41.97
CA ILE A 46 -10.72 -35.59 -42.89
C ILE A 46 -12.01 -35.78 -42.13
N SER A 47 -13.08 -35.17 -42.61
CA SER A 47 -14.44 -35.38 -42.08
C SER A 47 -15.37 -35.83 -43.19
N PHE A 48 -16.31 -36.71 -42.87
CA PHE A 48 -17.33 -37.15 -43.81
C PHE A 48 -18.61 -36.36 -43.57
N LYS A 49 -19.21 -35.82 -44.63
CA LYS A 49 -20.49 -35.11 -44.56
C LYS A 49 -21.49 -35.80 -45.47
N GLU A 50 -22.58 -36.28 -44.89
CA GLU A 50 -23.69 -36.86 -45.63
C GLU A 50 -24.64 -35.75 -46.10
N VAL A 51 -24.97 -35.76 -47.38
CA VAL A 51 -25.98 -34.90 -47.97
C VAL A 51 -26.90 -35.79 -48.81
N GLY A 52 -28.06 -36.15 -48.25
CA GLY A 52 -28.94 -37.16 -48.85
C GLY A 52 -28.32 -38.56 -48.75
N GLU A 53 -28.28 -39.31 -49.85
CA GLU A 53 -27.66 -40.65 -49.94
C GLU A 53 -26.14 -40.63 -50.23
N GLN A 54 -25.54 -39.45 -50.45
CA GLN A 54 -24.13 -39.33 -50.80
C GLN A 54 -23.26 -38.88 -49.62
N VAL A 55 -22.12 -39.55 -49.45
CA VAL A 55 -21.10 -39.23 -48.44
C VAL A 55 -19.96 -38.45 -49.11
N PHE A 56 -19.79 -37.18 -48.74
CA PHE A 56 -18.67 -36.34 -49.21
C PHE A 56 -17.49 -36.43 -48.24
N LYS A 57 -16.29 -36.66 -48.79
CA LYS A 57 -15.03 -36.57 -48.04
C LYS A 57 -14.52 -35.13 -48.06
N ILE A 58 -14.55 -34.46 -46.92
CA ILE A 58 -14.04 -33.10 -46.76
C ILE A 58 -12.62 -33.17 -46.20
N HIS A 59 -11.68 -32.54 -46.91
CA HIS A 59 -10.30 -32.37 -46.48
C HIS A 59 -10.12 -30.99 -45.85
N HIS A 60 -9.78 -30.96 -44.57
CA HIS A 60 -9.42 -29.73 -43.85
C HIS A 60 -7.93 -29.49 -43.97
N THR A 61 -7.56 -28.41 -44.65
CA THR A 61 -6.15 -27.99 -44.79
C THR A 61 -5.90 -26.85 -43.81
N PRO A 62 -4.89 -26.95 -42.92
CA PRO A 62 -4.53 -25.85 -42.04
C PRO A 62 -4.03 -24.65 -42.86
N LEU A 63 -4.43 -23.44 -42.46
CA LEU A 63 -4.02 -22.21 -43.14
C LEU A 63 -2.60 -21.77 -42.74
N TYR A 64 -2.14 -22.20 -41.57
CA TYR A 64 -0.85 -21.87 -40.99
C TYR A 64 -0.19 -23.14 -40.45
N GLU A 65 1.13 -23.21 -40.57
CA GLU A 65 1.90 -24.30 -40.00
C GLU A 65 2.11 -24.10 -38.49
N LEU A 66 2.22 -25.22 -37.75
CA LEU A 66 2.42 -25.18 -36.30
C LEU A 66 3.73 -24.46 -35.91
N ASP A 67 4.77 -24.59 -36.72
CA ASP A 67 6.07 -23.95 -36.48
C ASP A 67 5.98 -22.43 -36.66
N GLU A 68 5.23 -21.94 -37.65
CA GLU A 68 4.99 -20.51 -37.86
C GLU A 68 4.23 -19.90 -36.67
N LEU A 69 3.20 -20.60 -36.19
CA LEU A 69 2.45 -20.19 -34.99
C LEU A 69 3.34 -20.17 -33.76
N GLN A 70 4.26 -21.13 -33.61
CA GLN A 70 5.20 -21.19 -32.50
C GLN A 70 6.23 -20.05 -32.54
N GLN A 71 6.72 -19.71 -33.74
CA GLN A 71 7.61 -18.56 -33.94
C GLN A 71 6.91 -17.25 -33.60
N LEU A 72 5.66 -17.07 -34.05
CA LEU A 72 4.84 -15.90 -33.71
C LEU A 72 4.59 -15.81 -32.19
N GLN A 73 4.31 -16.93 -31.52
CA GLN A 73 4.15 -16.95 -30.07
C GLN A 73 5.42 -16.48 -29.36
N ASN A 74 6.59 -16.98 -29.78
CA ASN A 74 7.87 -16.60 -29.19
C ASN A 74 8.17 -15.11 -29.39
N TYR A 75 7.87 -14.58 -30.58
CA TYR A 75 7.97 -13.15 -30.87
C TYR A 75 7.07 -12.32 -29.94
N LEU A 76 5.78 -12.69 -29.83
CA LEU A 76 4.83 -11.99 -28.96
C LEU A 76 5.22 -12.08 -27.47
N LEU A 77 5.78 -13.22 -27.04
CA LEU A 77 6.32 -13.38 -25.69
C LEU A 77 7.49 -12.44 -25.41
N ALA A 78 8.39 -12.27 -26.38
CA ALA A 78 9.50 -11.32 -26.25
C ALA A 78 8.97 -9.88 -26.17
N GLU A 79 8.07 -9.49 -27.07
CA GLU A 79 7.47 -8.16 -27.09
C GLU A 79 6.69 -7.85 -25.80
N HIS A 80 5.92 -8.82 -25.30
CA HIS A 80 5.23 -8.71 -24.02
C HIS A 80 6.18 -8.46 -22.85
N ARG A 81 7.33 -9.14 -22.81
CA ARG A 81 8.35 -8.94 -21.76
C ARG A 81 8.94 -7.54 -21.78
N GLU A 82 9.14 -6.95 -22.96
CA GLU A 82 9.62 -5.57 -23.09
C GLU A 82 8.61 -4.54 -22.54
N TYR A 83 7.34 -4.69 -22.89
CA TYR A 83 6.29 -3.82 -22.35
C TYR A 83 6.09 -4.01 -20.85
N GLU A 84 6.12 -5.26 -20.36
CA GLU A 84 6.08 -5.55 -18.92
C GLU A 84 7.27 -4.93 -18.18
N SER A 85 8.49 -5.02 -18.74
CA SER A 85 9.68 -4.38 -18.17
C SER A 85 9.47 -2.86 -18.00
N THR A 86 8.93 -2.22 -19.04
CA THR A 86 8.61 -0.78 -19.03
C THR A 86 7.58 -0.45 -17.95
N VAL A 87 6.48 -1.21 -17.89
CA VAL A 87 5.43 -1.06 -16.86
C VAL A 87 6.03 -1.22 -15.45
N ASN A 88 6.90 -2.21 -15.26
CA ASN A 88 7.54 -2.49 -13.98
C ASN A 88 8.52 -1.39 -13.56
N ALA A 89 9.22 -0.76 -14.50
CA ALA A 89 10.05 0.41 -14.23
C ALA A 89 9.21 1.59 -13.68
N TYR A 90 8.06 1.89 -14.29
CA TYR A 90 7.17 2.93 -13.77
C TYR A 90 6.55 2.55 -12.41
N LYS A 91 6.19 1.28 -12.20
CA LYS A 91 5.73 0.78 -10.89
C LYS A 91 6.81 0.90 -9.81
N ALA A 92 8.09 0.74 -10.14
CA ALA A 92 9.20 0.96 -9.22
C ALA A 92 9.31 2.43 -8.82
N LYS A 93 9.32 3.34 -9.81
CA LYS A 93 9.34 4.80 -9.55
C LYS A 93 8.14 5.25 -8.71
N PHE A 94 6.95 4.68 -8.95
CA PHE A 94 5.78 4.95 -8.14
C PHE A 94 5.99 4.58 -6.66
N ARG A 95 6.56 3.40 -6.39
CA ARG A 95 6.86 2.96 -5.02
C ARG A 95 7.87 3.88 -4.33
N GLU A 96 8.90 4.30 -5.05
CA GLU A 96 9.87 5.28 -4.53
C GLU A 96 9.20 6.61 -4.19
N PHE A 97 8.32 7.11 -5.05
CA PHE A 97 7.54 8.33 -4.81
C PHE A 97 6.65 8.21 -3.56
N GLN A 98 5.96 7.08 -3.40
CA GLN A 98 5.14 6.82 -2.21
C GLN A 98 5.97 6.78 -0.94
N ASN A 99 7.09 6.05 -0.96
CA ASN A 99 7.98 5.95 0.19
C ASN A 99 8.54 7.32 0.58
N LYS A 100 8.97 8.12 -0.41
CA LYS A 100 9.47 9.47 -0.14
C LYS A 100 8.40 10.36 0.49
N SER A 101 7.18 10.33 -0.06
CA SER A 101 6.05 11.09 0.50
C SER A 101 5.74 10.67 1.94
N PHE A 102 5.78 9.37 2.22
CA PHE A 102 5.57 8.83 3.57
C PHE A 102 6.65 9.30 4.55
N VAL A 103 7.92 9.20 4.18
CA VAL A 103 9.05 9.66 5.01
C VAL A 103 8.91 11.14 5.31
N THR A 104 8.62 11.98 4.32
CA THR A 104 8.45 13.42 4.54
C THR A 104 7.27 13.74 5.46
N TYR A 105 6.18 12.98 5.36
CA TYR A 105 5.03 13.14 6.25
C TYR A 105 5.39 12.75 7.69
N GLU A 106 6.08 11.63 7.87
CA GLU A 106 6.49 11.14 9.18
C GLU A 106 7.48 12.10 9.88
N GLU A 107 8.44 12.65 9.13
CA GLU A 107 9.36 13.68 9.63
C GLU A 107 8.60 14.93 10.13
N GLU A 108 7.67 15.46 9.33
CA GLU A 108 6.87 16.64 9.71
C GLU A 108 5.94 16.35 10.89
N TYR A 109 5.35 15.15 10.93
CA TYR A 109 4.55 14.70 12.06
C TYR A 109 5.38 14.63 13.35
N ASN A 110 6.57 14.03 13.29
CA ASN A 110 7.46 13.89 14.42
C ASN A 110 7.94 15.25 14.95
N LYS A 111 8.28 16.19 14.06
CA LYS A 111 8.62 17.57 14.44
C LYS A 111 7.48 18.23 15.21
N ARG A 112 6.27 18.25 14.65
CA ARG A 112 5.09 18.86 15.30
C ARG A 112 4.71 18.18 16.61
N SER A 113 4.85 16.86 16.67
CA SER A 113 4.61 16.08 17.89
C SER A 113 5.61 16.45 18.98
N HIS A 114 6.89 16.58 18.63
CA HIS A 114 7.94 17.01 19.54
C HIS A 114 7.72 18.43 20.06
N GLU A 115 7.41 19.38 19.17
CA GLU A 115 7.06 20.77 19.54
C GLU A 115 5.89 20.80 20.53
N ARG A 116 4.83 20.04 20.24
CA ARG A 116 3.67 19.91 21.14
C ARG A 116 4.07 19.35 22.50
N GLN A 117 4.93 18.32 22.52
CA GLN A 117 5.37 17.69 23.76
C GLN A 117 6.23 18.62 24.61
N MET A 118 7.11 19.42 23.98
CA MET A 118 7.89 20.45 24.66
C MET A 118 6.98 21.49 25.34
N LEU A 119 6.00 22.03 24.60
CA LEU A 119 5.02 22.98 25.15
C LEU A 119 4.19 22.38 26.29
N LEU A 120 3.81 21.11 26.18
CA LEU A 120 3.08 20.42 27.23
C LEU A 120 3.95 20.26 28.49
N ASN A 121 5.20 19.83 28.32
CA ASN A 121 6.15 19.65 29.43
C ASN A 121 6.42 20.97 30.15
N GLU A 122 6.57 22.08 29.43
CA GLU A 122 6.72 23.42 30.03
C GLU A 122 5.50 23.80 30.87
N LYS A 123 4.28 23.57 30.36
CA LYS A 123 3.05 23.83 31.10
C LYS A 123 2.94 22.97 32.36
N VAL A 124 3.19 21.66 32.24
CA VAL A 124 3.17 20.73 33.38
C VAL A 124 4.20 21.14 34.43
N LYS A 125 5.41 21.54 34.00
CA LYS A 125 6.45 22.04 34.91
C LYS A 125 5.98 23.29 35.66
N ALA A 126 5.41 24.27 34.96
CA ALA A 126 4.89 25.48 35.59
C ALA A 126 3.73 25.19 36.58
N GLU A 127 2.84 24.25 36.27
CA GLU A 127 1.75 23.86 37.18
C GLU A 127 2.26 23.08 38.39
N THR A 128 3.21 22.17 38.20
CA THR A 128 3.82 21.42 39.29
C THR A 128 4.61 22.32 40.24
N GLU A 129 5.33 23.32 39.74
CA GLU A 129 6.00 24.34 40.56
C GLU A 129 5.00 25.13 41.42
N LYS A 130 3.86 25.54 40.84
CA LYS A 130 2.78 26.21 41.59
C LYS A 130 2.20 25.31 42.69
N LEU A 131 1.95 24.04 42.38
CA LEU A 131 1.43 23.07 43.35
C LEU A 131 2.44 22.81 44.48
N ILE A 132 3.74 22.76 44.17
CA ILE A 132 4.79 22.63 45.18
C ILE A 132 4.84 23.86 46.09
N ALA A 133 4.72 25.07 45.54
CA ALA A 133 4.67 26.29 46.34
C ALA A 133 3.48 26.28 47.32
N ILE A 134 2.28 25.95 46.84
CA ILE A 134 1.07 25.84 47.68
C ILE A 134 1.26 24.77 48.76
N LYS A 135 1.84 23.60 48.42
CA LYS A 135 2.13 22.54 49.39
C LYS A 135 3.07 23.02 50.50
N ASN A 136 4.09 23.79 50.15
CA ASN A 136 5.03 24.36 51.12
C ASN A 136 4.36 25.42 52.01
N GLU A 137 3.49 26.27 51.44
CA GLU A 137 2.69 27.21 52.23
C GLU A 137 1.79 26.49 53.25
N ILE A 138 1.06 25.45 52.81
CA ILE A 138 0.23 24.62 53.71
C ILE A 138 1.09 23.97 54.80
N ALA A 139 2.30 23.49 54.47
CA ALA A 139 3.21 22.93 55.45
C ALA A 139 3.66 23.97 56.49
N ASN A 140 3.87 25.23 56.08
CA ASN A 140 4.19 26.33 57.00
C ASN A 140 3.01 26.73 57.89
N PHE A 141 1.78 26.63 57.40
CA PHE A 141 0.57 26.84 58.22
C PHE A 141 0.29 25.70 59.20
N LYS A 142 0.98 24.56 59.06
CA LYS A 142 0.83 23.43 59.96
C LYS A 142 1.38 23.82 61.34
N ILE A 143 0.49 24.09 62.29
CA ILE A 143 0.86 24.38 63.68
C ILE A 143 1.59 23.16 64.23
N ILE A 144 2.91 23.28 64.40
CA ILE A 144 3.70 22.30 65.12
C ILE A 144 3.47 22.57 66.61
N VAL A 145 2.58 21.79 67.21
CA VAL A 145 2.38 21.86 68.66
C VAL A 145 3.52 21.09 69.34
N PRO A 146 4.31 21.75 70.22
CA PRO A 146 5.31 21.04 71.03
C PRO A 146 4.65 19.93 71.85
N ASN A 147 5.33 18.78 71.98
CA ASN A 147 4.81 17.60 72.69
C ASN A 147 4.42 17.90 74.16
N GLU A 148 4.97 18.96 74.75
CA GLU A 148 4.64 19.43 76.10
C GLU A 148 3.17 19.82 76.25
N PHE A 149 2.54 20.34 75.19
CA PHE A 149 1.14 20.76 75.20
C PHE A 149 0.16 19.67 74.75
N LYS A 150 0.66 18.47 74.43
CA LYS A 150 -0.16 17.37 73.90
C LYS A 150 -1.19 16.90 74.92
N ALA A 151 -0.81 16.80 76.19
CA ALA A 151 -1.70 16.42 77.29
C ALA A 151 -2.84 17.44 77.50
N ILE A 152 -2.54 18.73 77.40
CA ILE A 152 -3.51 19.82 77.58
C ILE A 152 -4.51 19.85 76.40
N ILE A 153 -4.05 19.55 75.20
CA ILE A 153 -4.92 19.47 74.00
C ILE A 153 -5.84 18.26 74.07
N ASP A 154 -5.33 17.10 74.49
CA ASP A 154 -6.17 15.90 74.68
C ASP A 154 -7.25 16.13 75.75
N GLU A 155 -6.94 16.86 76.83
CA GLU A 155 -7.93 17.34 77.81
C GLU A 155 -8.98 18.26 77.15
N LEU A 156 -8.56 19.28 76.40
CA LEU A 156 -9.49 20.23 75.77
C LEU A 156 -10.38 19.61 74.67
N LEU A 157 -9.88 18.58 73.96
CA LEU A 157 -10.64 17.87 72.91
C LEU A 157 -11.61 16.83 73.48
N THR A 158 -11.42 16.36 74.71
CA THR A 158 -12.36 15.43 75.38
C THR A 158 -13.55 16.13 76.00
N VAL A 159 -13.50 17.47 76.14
CA VAL A 159 -14.66 18.28 76.48
C VAL A 159 -15.54 18.43 75.23
N LYS A 160 -16.39 17.43 75.00
CA LYS A 160 -17.54 17.59 74.09
C LYS A 160 -18.43 18.74 74.61
N PRO A 161 -19.06 19.53 73.73
CA PRO A 161 -20.15 20.42 74.14
C PRO A 161 -21.31 19.65 74.78
#